data_AF-A0A2I0PCY4-F1
#
_entry.id   AF-A0A2I0PCY4-F1
#
_cell.length_a   1.000
_cell.length_b   1.000
_cell.length_c   1.000
_cell.angle_alpha   90.00
_cell.angle_beta   90.00
_cell.angle_gamma   90.00
#
_symmetry.space_group_name_H-M   'P 1'
#
loop_
_entity.id
_entity.type
_entity.pdbx_description
1 polymer ?
#
loop_
_entity_poly.entity_id
_entity_poly.type
_entity_poly.pdbx_seq_one_letter_code
_entity_poly.pdbx_strand_id
1 'polypeptide(L)' 'MSAKTLHQIQQEGLDILVEKLGPDDAIRFLRIFEPGSGDWTKDRKKILEKDPDKIIESIMKRRKRTPAP' A
#
# COMPACT_ATOMS: atom_id res chain seq x y z
N MET A 1 -19.81 27.64 8.91
CA MET A 1 -18.90 26.78 8.13
C MET A 1 -18.17 25.88 9.12
N SER A 2 -18.34 24.55 9.04
CA SER A 2 -17.57 23.65 9.90
C SER A 2 -16.16 23.53 9.34
N ALA A 3 -15.15 23.75 10.17
CA ALA A 3 -13.76 23.56 9.75
C ALA A 3 -13.50 22.08 9.46
N LYS A 4 -12.70 21.80 8.43
CA LYS A 4 -12.27 20.43 8.12
C LYS A 4 -11.38 19.90 9.24
N THR A 5 -11.48 18.62 9.54
CA THR A 5 -10.55 17.96 10.46
C THR A 5 -9.18 17.80 9.81
N LEU A 6 -8.14 17.61 10.61
CA LEU A 6 -6.79 17.34 10.09
C LEU A 6 -6.76 16.13 9.16
N HIS A 7 -7.52 15.07 9.49
CA HIS A 7 -7.64 13.89 8.64
C HIS A 7 -8.28 14.21 7.27
N GLN A 8 -9.31 15.05 7.24
CA GLN A 8 -9.94 15.47 5.98
C GLN A 8 -8.97 16.28 5.11
N ILE A 9 -8.20 17.19 5.73
CA ILE A 9 -7.17 17.97 5.03
C ILE A 9 -6.07 17.05 4.49
N GLN A 10 -5.64 16.07 5.28
CA GLN A 10 -4.62 15.11 4.88
C GLN A 10 -5.10 14.26 3.70
N GLN A 11 -6.33 13.75 3.75
CA GLN A 11 -6.89 12.94 2.67
C GLN A 11 -6.97 13.74 1.36
N GLU A 12 -7.50 14.96 1.41
CA GLU A 12 -7.58 15.82 0.23
C GLU A 12 -6.20 16.15 -0.35
N GLY A 13 -5.21 16.41 0.50
CA GLY A 13 -3.83 16.62 0.07
C GLY A 13 -3.25 15.39 -0.62
N LEU A 14 -3.51 14.20 -0.08
CA LEU A 14 -3.08 12.93 -0.67
C LEU A 14 -3.70 12.71 -2.06
N ASP A 15 -5.01 12.96 -2.17
CA ASP A 15 -5.76 12.77 -3.42
C ASP A 15 -5.22 13.69 -4.53
N ILE A 16 -4.93 14.96 -4.19
CA ILE A 16 -4.33 15.93 -5.13
C ILE A 16 -2.92 15.49 -5.55
N LEU A 17 -2.09 15.02 -4.61
CA LEU A 17 -0.74 14.53 -4.93
C LEU A 17 -0.80 13.34 -5.90
N VAL A 18 -1.70 12.39 -5.66
CA VAL A 18 -1.89 11.24 -6.55
C VAL A 18 -2.42 11.67 -7.91
N GLU A 19 -3.36 12.61 -7.98
CA GLU A 19 -3.89 13.14 -9.24
C GLU A 19 -2.79 13.80 -10.10
N LYS A 20 -1.88 14.57 -9.48
CA LYS A 20 -0.87 15.35 -10.21
C LYS A 20 0.42 14.59 -10.51
N LEU A 21 0.84 13.71 -9.62
CA LEU A 21 2.14 13.03 -9.71
C LEU A 21 1.99 11.55 -10.10
N GLY A 22 0.79 10.99 -9.95
CA GLY A 22 0.60 9.55 -9.92
C GLY A 22 0.99 8.94 -8.56
N PRO A 23 0.56 7.70 -8.29
CA PRO A 23 0.70 7.07 -6.98
C PRO A 23 2.16 6.84 -6.57
N ASP A 24 3.03 6.48 -7.53
CA ASP A 24 4.43 6.17 -7.24
C ASP A 24 5.22 7.41 -6.81
N ASP A 25 5.08 8.51 -7.53
CA ASP A 25 5.80 9.75 -7.25
C ASP A 25 5.18 10.53 -6.08
N ALA A 26 3.87 10.42 -5.84
CA ALA A 26 3.23 10.95 -4.64
C ALA A 26 3.83 10.35 -3.34
N ILE A 27 4.04 9.02 -3.29
CA ILE A 27 4.66 8.36 -2.14
C ILE A 27 6.13 8.79 -1.98
N ARG A 28 6.88 8.92 -3.09
CA ARG A 28 8.27 9.39 -3.04
C ARG A 28 8.36 10.83 -2.53
N PHE A 29 7.45 11.70 -2.96
CA PHE A 29 7.34 13.08 -2.49
C PHE A 29 7.13 13.15 -0.98
N LEU A 30 6.17 12.38 -0.44
CA LEU A 30 5.92 12.32 1.01
C LEU A 30 7.15 11.86 1.78
N ARG A 31 7.91 10.90 1.23
CA ARG A 31 9.12 10.36 1.85
C ARG A 31 10.27 11.38 1.96
N ILE A 32 10.24 12.48 1.20
CA ILE A 32 11.22 13.57 1.34
C ILE A 32 11.10 14.25 2.72
N PHE A 33 9.86 14.43 3.18
CA PHE A 33 9.56 15.12 4.44
C PHE A 33 9.48 14.16 5.62
N GLU A 34 9.00 12.94 5.37
CA GLU A 34 8.90 11.88 6.36
C GLU A 34 9.67 10.66 5.88
N PRO A 35 10.98 10.58 6.14
CA PRO A 35 11.72 9.35 5.93
C PRO A 35 11.14 8.30 6.88
N GLY A 36 10.26 7.46 6.35
CA GLY A 36 9.63 6.37 7.10
C GLY A 36 10.68 5.55 7.84
N SER A 37 10.29 4.94 8.95
CA SER A 37 11.18 4.15 9.79
C SER A 37 11.13 2.66 9.44
N GLY A 38 12.16 1.93 9.86
CA GLY A 38 12.25 0.48 9.69
C GLY A 38 12.87 0.04 8.36
N ASP A 39 13.03 -1.28 8.22
CA ASP A 39 13.62 -1.90 7.03
C ASP A 39 12.59 -2.91 6.50
N TRP A 40 11.67 -2.43 5.67
CA TRP A 40 10.63 -3.28 5.08
C TRP A 40 11.22 -4.47 4.33
N THR A 41 12.40 -4.33 3.72
CA THR A 41 13.06 -5.44 3.03
C THR A 41 13.44 -6.55 4.01
N LYS A 42 13.98 -6.20 5.18
CA LYS A 42 14.26 -7.17 6.25
C LYS A 42 12.99 -7.71 6.89
N ASP A 43 12.02 -6.86 7.19
CA ASP A 43 10.79 -7.27 7.87
C ASP A 43 9.92 -8.17 6.99
N ARG A 44 9.81 -7.86 5.69
CA ARG A 44 9.13 -8.70 4.71
C ARG A 44 9.72 -10.11 4.66
N LYS A 45 11.05 -10.26 4.75
CA LYS A 45 11.70 -11.57 4.72
C LYS A 45 11.30 -12.48 5.89
N LYS A 46 10.83 -11.92 7.01
CA LYS A 46 10.39 -12.69 8.19
C LYS A 46 9.03 -13.35 7.97
N ILE A 47 8.16 -12.73 7.16
CA ILE A 47 6.77 -13.17 6.95
C ILE A 47 6.51 -13.72 5.55
N LEU A 48 7.43 -13.52 4.61
CA LEU A 48 7.28 -13.99 3.23
C LEU A 48 7.38 -15.51 3.20
N GLU A 49 6.30 -16.18 2.79
CA GLU A 49 6.30 -17.61 2.50
C GLU A 49 7.30 -17.91 1.37
N LYS A 50 8.13 -18.93 1.57
CA LYS A 50 9.19 -19.32 0.64
C LYS A 50 8.98 -20.72 0.07
N ASP A 51 8.08 -21.49 0.65
CA ASP A 51 7.71 -22.80 0.17
C ASP A 51 6.87 -22.69 -1.11
N PRO A 52 7.38 -23.15 -2.28
CA PRO A 52 6.66 -23.07 -3.54
C PRO A 52 5.29 -23.75 -3.49
N ASP A 53 5.17 -24.86 -2.77
CA ASP A 53 3.93 -25.64 -2.73
C ASP A 53 2.84 -24.87 -1.98
N LYS A 54 3.18 -24.25 -0.84
CA LYS A 54 2.26 -23.38 -0.09
C LYS A 54 1.86 -22.13 -0.87
N ILE A 55 2.80 -21.57 -1.65
CA ILE A 55 2.50 -20.44 -2.54
C ILE A 55 1.46 -20.86 -3.58
N ILE A 56 1.68 -21.98 -4.28
CA ILE A 56 0.76 -22.51 -5.29
C ILE A 56 -0.61 -22.82 -4.67
N GLU A 57 -0.65 -23.44 -3.50
CA GLU A 57 -1.89 -23.72 -2.77
C GLU A 57 -2.68 -22.43 -2.49
N SER A 58 -2.00 -21.39 -2.00
CA SER A 58 -2.63 -20.09 -1.71
C SER A 58 -3.25 -19.43 -2.95
N ILE A 59 -2.57 -19.54 -4.11
CA ILE A 59 -3.05 -19.03 -5.40
C ILE A 59 -4.30 -19.79 -5.84
N MET A 60 -4.26 -21.12 -5.79
CA MET A 60 -5.39 -21.97 -6.18
C MET A 60 -6.61 -21.74 -5.28
N LYS A 61 -6.39 -21.56 -3.97
CA LYS A 61 -7.46 -21.22 -3.01
C LYS A 61 -8.12 -19.89 -3.31
N ARG A 62 -7.36 -18.86 -3.71
CA ARG A 62 -7.91 -17.58 -4.17
C ARG A 62 -8.76 -17.73 -5.42
N ARG A 63 -8.26 -18.46 -6.43
CA ARG A 63 -8.98 -18.70 -7.69
C ARG A 63 -10.32 -19.42 -7.49
N LYS A 64 -10.41 -20.36 -6.54
CA LYS A 64 -11.67 -21.04 -6.21
C LYS A 64 -12.70 -20.14 -5.51
N ARG A 65 -12.26 -19.06 -4.85
CA ARG A 65 -13.12 -18.13 -4.10
C ARG A 65 -13.71 -17.02 -4.95
N THR A 66 -13.09 -16.73 -6.09
CA THR A 66 -13.68 -15.84 -7.10
C THR A 66 -14.48 -16.73 -8.05
N PRO A 67 -15.84 -16.74 -7.99
CA PRO A 67 -16.59 -17.33 -9.10
C PRO A 67 -16.18 -16.57 -10.37
N ALA A 68 -16.13 -17.27 -11.50
CA ALA A 68 -15.88 -16.62 -12.79
C ALA A 68 -16.86 -15.42 -12.96
N PRO A 69 -16.40 -14.29 -13.53
CA PRO A 69 -17.30 -13.17 -13.85
C PRO A 69 -18.43 -13.60 -14.78
#